data_AF-A0A7S0PHN9-F1
#
_entry.id   AF-A0A7S0PHN9-F1
#
_cell.length_a   1.000
_cell.length_b   1.000
_cell.length_c   1.000
_cell.angle_alpha   90.00
_cell.angle_beta   90.00
_cell.angle_gamma   90.00
#
_symmetry.space_group_name_H-M   'P 1'
#
loop_
_entity.id
_entity.type
_entity.pdbx_description
1 polymer ?
#
loop_
_entity_poly.entity_id
_entity_poly.type
_entity_poly.pdbx_seq_one_letter_code
_entity_poly.pdbx_strand_id
1 'polypeptide(L)'
;EEEFMTLLLDDDVHTTPTKANILASFQALAKACNPGDVVVIQFSGHGCRILDLPVNSDIEGYDEVIVPSDFRQGKNVVIRDTLIFSSLLAIIPKGVTVTCLFDACDKGFVLDLPYSW
;
A
#
# COMPACT_ATOMS: atom_id res chain seq x y z
N GLU A 1 15.28 -20.63 -0.34
CA GLU A 1 15.11 -19.67 0.77
C GLU A 1 14.22 -18.46 0.43
N GLU A 2 13.52 -18.43 -0.71
CA GLU A 2 12.60 -17.33 -1.09
C GLU A 2 11.10 -17.67 -0.90
N GLU A 3 10.77 -18.76 -0.20
CA GLU A 3 9.39 -19.31 -0.20
C GLU A 3 8.36 -18.41 0.50
N PHE A 4 8.82 -17.41 1.27
CA PHE A 4 7.98 -16.51 2.07
C PHE A 4 8.09 -15.03 1.68
N MET A 5 8.77 -14.71 0.58
CA MET A 5 8.97 -13.32 0.14
C MET A 5 8.37 -13.09 -1.24
N THR A 6 7.55 -12.05 -1.38
CA THR A 6 7.06 -11.58 -2.69
C THR A 6 7.80 -10.30 -3.03
N LEU A 7 8.44 -10.27 -4.20
CA LEU A 7 9.22 -9.12 -4.67
C LEU A 7 8.64 -8.58 -5.98
N LEU A 8 8.43 -7.27 -6.03
CA LEU A 8 7.96 -6.57 -7.22
C LEU A 8 8.96 -5.46 -7.55
N LEU A 9 9.60 -5.54 -8.73
CA LEU A 9 10.60 -4.58 -9.20
C LEU A 9 10.32 -4.23 -10.66
N ASP A 10 10.64 -3.00 -11.05
CA ASP A 10 10.51 -2.47 -12.41
C ASP A 10 11.81 -2.67 -13.23
N ASP A 11 12.49 -3.81 -13.03
CA ASP A 11 13.80 -4.13 -13.59
C ASP A 11 13.76 -5.08 -14.81
N ASP A 12 12.57 -5.25 -15.40
CA ASP A 12 12.27 -6.18 -16.50
C ASP A 12 12.50 -7.68 -16.20
N VAL A 13 12.91 -8.03 -14.98
CA VAL A 13 13.17 -9.42 -14.56
C VAL A 13 12.07 -9.91 -13.61
N HIS A 14 11.68 -9.08 -12.65
CA HIS A 14 10.70 -9.46 -11.63
C HIS A 14 9.27 -9.11 -12.07
N THR A 15 8.31 -9.52 -11.23
CA THR A 15 6.93 -9.09 -11.41
C THR A 15 6.86 -7.57 -11.30
N THR A 16 6.44 -6.92 -12.37
CA THR A 16 6.40 -5.45 -12.43
C THR A 16 5.44 -4.87 -11.39
N PRO A 17 5.80 -3.80 -10.65
CA PRO A 17 4.98 -3.19 -9.59
C PRO A 17 3.87 -2.31 -10.17
N THR A 18 2.98 -2.93 -10.95
CA THR A 18 1.74 -2.30 -11.44
C THR A 18 0.71 -2.21 -10.33
N LYS A 19 -0.28 -1.33 -10.48
CA LYS A 19 -1.40 -1.23 -9.51
C LYS A 19 -2.04 -2.58 -9.24
N ALA A 20 -2.32 -3.34 -10.30
CA ALA A 20 -2.96 -4.64 -10.19
C ALA A 20 -2.10 -5.65 -9.42
N ASN A 21 -0.79 -5.71 -9.73
CA ASN A 21 0.12 -6.65 -9.09
C ASN A 21 0.33 -6.32 -7.62
N ILE A 22 0.53 -5.04 -7.27
CA ILE A 22 0.70 -4.61 -5.87
C ILE A 22 -0.53 -5.01 -5.04
N LEU A 23 -1.74 -4.71 -5.51
CA LEU A 23 -2.97 -5.04 -4.80
C LEU A 23 -3.21 -6.55 -4.69
N ALA A 24 -2.88 -7.31 -5.74
CA ALA A 24 -2.95 -8.76 -5.70
C ALA A 24 -1.98 -9.35 -4.67
N SER A 25 -0.74 -8.84 -4.61
CA SER A 25 0.26 -9.26 -3.63
C SER A 25 -0.15 -8.92 -2.21
N PHE A 26 -0.72 -7.74 -1.96
CA PHE A 26 -1.28 -7.40 -0.64
C PHE A 26 -2.39 -8.35 -0.20
N GLN A 27 -3.34 -8.65 -1.08
CA GLN A 27 -4.42 -9.58 -0.77
C GLN A 27 -3.91 -11.01 -0.55
N ALA A 28 -2.94 -11.46 -1.34
CA ALA A 28 -2.33 -12.78 -1.18
C ALA A 28 -1.59 -12.89 0.16
N LEU A 29 -0.78 -11.88 0.51
CA LEU A 29 -0.08 -11.79 1.79
C LEU A 29 -1.07 -11.82 2.96
N ALA A 30 -2.09 -10.96 2.92
CA ALA A 30 -3.10 -10.89 3.99
C ALA A 30 -3.85 -12.21 4.20
N LYS A 31 -4.19 -12.91 3.11
CA LYS A 31 -4.87 -14.22 3.15
C LYS A 31 -3.98 -15.35 3.65
N ALA A 32 -2.66 -15.23 3.51
CA ALA A 32 -1.70 -16.24 3.98
C ALA A 32 -1.38 -16.12 5.48
N CYS A 33 -1.70 -14.98 6.11
CA CYS A 33 -1.38 -14.70 7.50
C CYS A 33 -2.25 -15.50 8.48
N ASN A 34 -1.64 -15.92 9.58
CA ASN A 34 -2.27 -16.57 10.73
C ASN A 34 -1.95 -15.81 12.03
N PRO A 35 -2.80 -15.89 13.07
CA PRO A 35 -2.50 -15.28 14.37
C PRO A 35 -1.14 -15.73 14.92
N GLY A 36 -0.30 -14.76 15.30
CA GLY A 36 1.08 -15.00 15.74
C GLY A 36 2.15 -14.72 14.67
N ASP A 37 1.76 -14.59 13.40
CA ASP A 37 2.70 -14.26 12.33
C ASP A 37 3.26 -12.84 12.45
N VAL A 38 4.47 -12.66 11.91
CA VAL A 38 5.13 -11.36 11.78
C VAL A 38 5.36 -11.08 10.31
N VAL A 39 4.81 -9.97 9.84
CA VAL A 39 4.83 -9.56 8.43
C VAL A 39 5.60 -8.26 8.30
N VAL A 40 6.49 -8.20 7.32
CA VAL A 40 7.21 -6.98 6.95
C VAL A 40 6.80 -6.59 5.54
N ILE A 41 6.45 -5.32 5.36
CA ILE A 41 6.12 -4.72 4.07
C ILE A 41 7.03 -3.54 3.88
N GLN A 42 7.80 -3.56 2.80
CA GLN A 42 8.66 -2.46 2.40
C GLN A 42 8.18 -1.91 1.06
N PHE A 43 8.02 -0.60 1.00
CA PHE A 43 7.80 0.14 -0.23
C PHE A 43 8.89 1.20 -0.37
N SER A 44 9.48 1.30 -1.56
CA SER A 44 10.40 2.36 -1.92
C SER A 44 10.00 2.88 -3.29
N GLY A 45 9.68 4.17 -3.39
CA GLY A 45 9.23 4.75 -4.65
C GLY A 45 8.57 6.11 -4.50
N HIS A 46 7.84 6.52 -5.54
CA HIS A 46 7.12 7.78 -5.51
C HIS A 46 5.85 7.67 -4.66
N GLY A 47 5.70 8.62 -3.75
CA GLY A 47 4.45 8.92 -3.07
C GLY A 47 4.04 10.36 -3.34
N CYS A 48 2.77 10.67 -3.22
CA CYS A 48 2.28 12.04 -3.24
C CYS A 48 1.00 12.18 -2.42
N ARG A 49 0.52 13.40 -2.24
CA ARG A 49 -0.80 13.69 -1.69
C ARG A 49 -1.74 14.11 -2.79
N ILE A 50 -2.93 13.53 -2.81
CA ILE A 50 -4.02 13.97 -3.67
C ILE A 50 -5.11 14.59 -2.81
N LEU A 51 -5.69 15.68 -3.31
CA LEU A 51 -6.84 16.29 -2.65
C LEU A 51 -8.01 15.30 -2.71
N ASP A 52 -8.49 14.88 -1.54
CA ASP A 52 -9.74 14.14 -1.43
C ASP A 52 -10.87 15.15 -1.21
N LEU A 53 -11.82 15.16 -2.15
CA LEU A 53 -13.00 16.00 -2.10
C LEU A 53 -14.21 15.07 -1.95
N PRO A 54 -14.62 14.75 -0.70
CA PRO A 54 -15.87 14.07 -0.49
C PRO A 54 -17.00 14.92 -1.06
N VAL A 55 -17.88 14.31 -1.86
CA VAL A 55 -18.93 14.98 -2.65
C VAL A 55 -19.89 15.84 -1.81
N ASN A 56 -19.88 15.71 -0.47
CA ASN A 56 -20.75 16.44 0.46
C ASN A 56 -20.03 16.97 1.71
N SER A 57 -18.75 17.35 1.60
CA SER A 57 -17.95 17.85 2.73
C SER A 57 -17.39 19.24 2.43
N ASP A 58 -17.57 20.19 3.35
CA ASP A 58 -16.87 21.48 3.35
C ASP A 58 -15.41 21.35 3.85
N ILE A 59 -15.00 20.13 4.24
CA ILE A 59 -13.67 19.81 4.73
C ILE A 59 -12.87 19.20 3.56
N GLU A 60 -11.80 19.89 3.19
CA GLU A 60 -10.76 19.36 2.30
C GLU A 60 -9.93 18.31 3.06
N GLY A 61 -9.94 17.07 2.55
CA GLY A 61 -9.06 15.99 2.99
C GLY A 61 -7.90 15.80 2.03
N TYR A 62 -6.84 15.15 2.48
CA TYR A 62 -5.78 14.68 1.60
C TYR A 62 -5.65 13.17 1.78
N ASP A 63 -5.60 12.45 0.67
CA ASP A 63 -5.20 11.04 0.67
C ASP A 63 -3.72 10.96 0.33
N GLU A 64 -2.97 10.23 1.16
CA GLU A 64 -1.65 9.75 0.83
C GLU A 64 -1.75 8.65 -0.23
N VAL A 65 -0.93 8.75 -1.29
CA VAL A 65 -0.91 7.75 -2.35
C VAL A 65 0.50 7.29 -2.68
N ILE A 66 0.63 6.01 -3.02
CA ILE A 66 1.81 5.48 -3.71
C ILE A 66 1.55 5.42 -5.21
N VAL A 67 2.63 5.56 -5.98
CA VAL A 67 2.60 5.61 -7.45
C VAL A 67 3.17 4.33 -8.05
N PRO A 68 2.33 3.46 -8.64
CA PRO A 68 2.77 2.25 -9.33
C PRO A 68 3.49 2.54 -10.64
N SER A 69 4.20 1.56 -11.20
CA SER A 69 4.97 1.73 -12.43
C SER A 69 4.11 2.01 -13.67
N ASP A 70 2.85 1.56 -13.68
CA ASP A 70 1.87 1.79 -14.74
C ASP A 70 1.14 3.14 -14.65
N PHE A 71 1.56 4.05 -13.75
CA PHE A 71 0.93 5.36 -13.56
C PHE A 71 0.74 6.18 -14.85
N ARG A 72 1.63 6.02 -15.84
CA ARG A 72 1.53 6.70 -17.14
C ARG A 72 0.33 6.27 -17.98
N GLN A 73 -0.32 5.15 -17.66
CA GLN A 73 -1.51 4.65 -18.36
C GLN A 73 -2.78 5.43 -17.98
N GLY A 74 -2.74 6.26 -16.93
CA GLY A 74 -3.82 7.19 -16.60
C GLY A 74 -3.82 7.62 -15.12
N LYS A 75 -4.53 8.72 -14.82
CA LYS A 75 -4.60 9.28 -13.45
C LYS A 75 -5.23 8.34 -12.40
N ASN A 76 -5.99 7.33 -12.83
CA ASN A 76 -6.71 6.43 -11.93
C ASN A 76 -5.85 5.24 -11.42
N VAL A 77 -4.53 5.31 -11.66
CA VAL A 77 -3.58 4.21 -11.40
C VAL A 77 -2.81 4.40 -10.09
N VAL A 78 -2.97 5.52 -9.38
CA VAL A 78 -2.43 5.63 -8.01
C VAL A 78 -3.12 4.66 -7.06
N ILE A 79 -2.42 4.28 -5.99
CA ILE A 79 -2.97 3.49 -4.88
C ILE A 79 -3.05 4.42 -3.67
N ARG A 80 -4.28 4.70 -3.22
CA ARG A 80 -4.57 5.46 -2.00
C ARG A 80 -4.31 4.60 -0.77
N ASP A 81 -3.88 5.22 0.31
CA ASP A 81 -3.79 4.65 1.65
C ASP A 81 -5.04 3.88 2.08
N THR A 82 -6.25 4.41 1.82
CA THR A 82 -7.55 3.74 2.05
C THR A 82 -7.67 2.42 1.29
N LEU A 83 -7.12 2.34 0.09
CA LEU A 83 -7.06 1.11 -0.71
C LEU A 83 -6.02 0.14 -0.14
N ILE A 84 -4.89 0.63 0.36
CA ILE A 84 -3.92 -0.22 1.07
C ILE A 84 -4.57 -0.80 2.32
N PHE A 85 -5.23 0.03 3.14
CA PHE A 85 -5.94 -0.41 4.33
C PHE A 85 -6.96 -1.52 4.02
N SER A 86 -7.84 -1.28 3.05
CA SER A 86 -8.90 -2.24 2.69
C SER A 86 -8.40 -3.52 2.00
N SER A 87 -7.31 -3.45 1.22
CA SER A 87 -6.76 -4.61 0.51
C SER A 87 -5.75 -5.44 1.30
N LEU A 88 -5.25 -4.90 2.42
CA LEU A 88 -4.23 -5.53 3.25
C LEU A 88 -4.69 -5.59 4.72
N LEU A 89 -4.70 -4.44 5.40
CA LEU A 89 -4.81 -4.37 6.86
C LEU A 89 -6.18 -4.85 7.37
N ALA A 90 -7.26 -4.54 6.65
CA ALA A 90 -8.61 -4.97 6.99
C ALA A 90 -8.83 -6.48 6.82
N ILE A 91 -7.96 -7.16 6.04
CA ILE A 91 -8.06 -8.60 5.75
C ILE A 91 -7.21 -9.41 6.73
N ILE A 92 -6.08 -8.86 7.18
CA ILE A 92 -5.15 -9.54 8.09
C ILE A 92 -5.87 -9.94 9.40
N PRO A 93 -5.75 -11.21 9.85
CA PRO A 93 -6.42 -11.66 11.06
C PRO A 93 -5.82 -11.02 12.31
N LYS A 94 -6.65 -10.92 13.35
CA LYS A 94 -6.22 -10.44 14.67
C LYS A 94 -5.07 -11.29 15.21
N GLY A 95 -4.05 -10.62 15.75
CA GLY A 95 -2.89 -11.28 16.37
C GLY A 95 -1.67 -11.38 15.47
N VAL A 96 -1.74 -10.86 14.24
CA VAL A 96 -0.58 -10.68 13.35
C VAL A 96 0.11 -9.35 13.66
N THR A 97 1.44 -9.37 13.69
CA THR A 97 2.24 -8.13 13.80
C THR A 97 2.67 -7.69 12.42
N VAL A 98 2.25 -6.50 11.99
CA VAL A 98 2.60 -5.94 10.68
C VAL A 98 3.55 -4.76 10.87
N THR A 99 4.70 -4.82 10.22
CA THR A 99 5.67 -3.71 10.15
C THR A 99 5.70 -3.19 8.73
N CYS A 100 5.36 -1.92 8.56
CA CYS A 100 5.36 -1.24 7.27
C CYS A 100 6.49 -0.20 7.23
N LEU A 101 7.38 -0.31 6.25
CA LEU A 101 8.44 0.66 5.97
C LEU A 101 8.16 1.30 4.61
N PHE A 102 7.80 2.59 4.62
CA PHE A 102 7.55 3.38 3.42
C PHE A 102 8.67 4.41 3.24
N ASP A 103 9.50 4.19 2.23
CA ASP A 103 10.49 5.15 1.74
C ASP A 103 9.91 5.86 0.52
N ALA A 104 9.12 6.91 0.77
CA ALA A 104 8.45 7.68 -0.27
C ALA A 104 8.60 9.18 -0.01
N CYS A 105 8.93 9.94 -1.05
CA CYS A 105 9.09 11.38 -0.97
C CYS A 105 7.73 12.11 -0.95
N ASP A 106 7.16 12.33 0.23
CA ASP A 106 6.41 13.53 0.63
C ASP A 106 5.97 13.39 2.09
N LYS A 107 5.72 14.51 2.77
CA LYS A 107 5.55 14.58 4.24
C LYS A 107 4.57 13.53 4.79
N GLY A 108 5.09 12.49 5.44
CA GLY A 108 4.31 11.61 6.33
C GLY A 108 3.28 10.77 5.59
N PHE A 109 3.76 9.77 4.84
CA PHE A 109 2.90 8.69 4.35
C PHE A 109 2.30 7.94 5.55
N VAL A 110 1.03 8.17 5.86
CA VAL A 110 0.30 7.52 6.95
C VAL A 110 -0.71 6.56 6.33
N LEU A 111 -0.76 5.31 6.79
CA LEU A 111 -1.68 4.28 6.30
C LEU A 111 -3.11 4.43 6.87
N ASP A 112 -3.65 5.66 6.93
CA ASP A 112 -4.93 5.99 7.57
C ASP A 112 -5.14 5.29 8.93
N LEU A 113 -4.08 5.28 9.76
CA LEU A 113 -4.09 4.62 11.06
C LEU A 113 -4.64 5.54 12.15
N PRO A 114 -5.44 5.03 13.10
CA PRO A 114 -6.10 5.87 14.11
C PRO A 114 -5.17 6.48 15.16
N TYR A 115 -3.89 6.06 15.21
CA TYR A 115 -2.92 6.54 16.19
C TYR A 115 -1.61 6.92 15.48
N SER A 116 -1.05 8.07 15.85
CA SER A 116 0.29 8.52 15.46
C SER A 116 1.05 8.98 16.71
N TRP A 117 2.36 8.81 16.72
CA TRP A 117 3.26 9.17 17.83
C TRP A 117 4.48 9.92 17.33
#